data_AF-A0AAV6L1U8-F1
#
_entry.id   AF-A0AAV6L1U8-F1
#
_cell.length_a   1.000
_cell.length_b   1.000
_cell.length_c   1.000
_cell.angle_alpha   90.00
_cell.angle_beta   90.00
_cell.angle_gamma   90.00
#
_symmetry.space_group_name_H-M   'P 1'
#
loop_
_entity.id
_entity.type
_entity.pdbx_description
1 polymer ?
#
loop_
_entity_poly.entity_id
_entity_poly.type
_entity_poly.pdbx_seq_one_letter_code
_entity_poly.pdbx_strand_id
1 'polypeptide(L)'
;MASSPPPTPSPHDLLSATETDPTLFVALALALLFNLSSADPVLLSSAVTLYFSLRSDYPTFLPLRLSHLLHASPGAHIRRLSSLLCLVKSGVIPHQISVLSLDQLKSIAIQHLDEEDDLSDLAMSHLAASYLFAEIEYTLTDRVAGAVYFNDLMISLCMSRFIVGSGNLQAQAVSAILLFIKNCPAGVLKPYPREIGSKLPELLQKGHSMLKEGVLKTLREIFRSCTREGFLEFYSDVMPGLTSIYEDEESSSLTSEEHDSLVMFMIVMSIEREKLRRRRRRRRRRIIL
;
A
#
# COMPACT_ATOMS: atom_id res chain seq x y z
N MET A 1 -30.00 -53.80 -0.36
CA MET A 1 -30.34 -52.37 -0.54
C MET A 1 -29.09 -51.57 -0.21
N ALA A 2 -28.35 -51.12 -1.24
CA ALA A 2 -27.16 -50.30 -1.04
C ALA A 2 -27.61 -48.88 -0.70
N SER A 3 -27.29 -48.41 0.50
CA SER A 3 -27.55 -47.02 0.91
C SER A 3 -26.67 -46.09 0.09
N SER A 4 -27.28 -45.21 -0.70
CA SER A 4 -26.57 -44.12 -1.38
C SER A 4 -25.82 -43.26 -0.36
N PRO A 5 -24.59 -42.81 -0.65
CA PRO A 5 -23.90 -41.86 0.21
C PRO A 5 -24.72 -40.55 0.30
N PRO A 6 -24.70 -39.86 1.45
CA PRO A 6 -25.42 -38.60 1.61
C PRO A 6 -24.90 -37.58 0.58
N PRO A 7 -25.79 -36.73 0.03
CA PRO A 7 -25.38 -35.69 -0.91
C PRO A 7 -24.39 -34.76 -0.20
N THR A 8 -23.23 -34.52 -0.82
CA THR A 8 -22.31 -33.48 -0.39
C THR A 8 -23.04 -32.14 -0.41
N PRO A 9 -23.07 -31.40 0.71
CA PRO A 9 -23.83 -30.16 0.81
C PRO A 9 -23.34 -29.18 -0.25
N SER A 10 -24.28 -28.50 -0.91
CA SER A 10 -23.94 -27.51 -1.91
C SER A 10 -23.22 -26.33 -1.23
N PRO A 11 -22.29 -25.63 -1.90
CA PRO A 11 -21.62 -24.47 -1.33
C PRO A 11 -22.61 -23.41 -0.84
N HIS A 12 -23.76 -23.26 -1.50
CA HIS A 12 -24.83 -22.36 -1.08
C HIS A 12 -25.47 -22.72 0.27
N ASP A 13 -25.60 -24.01 0.60
CA ASP A 13 -26.19 -24.47 1.87
C ASP A 13 -25.26 -24.21 3.07
N LEU A 14 -23.95 -24.34 2.86
CA LEU A 14 -22.94 -24.00 3.88
C LEU A 14 -22.84 -22.48 4.10
N LEU A 15 -23.14 -21.67 3.08
CA LEU A 15 -22.98 -20.21 3.11
C LEU A 15 -24.17 -19.47 3.75
N SER A 16 -25.40 -19.96 3.58
CA SER A 16 -26.57 -19.40 4.29
C SER A 16 -26.45 -19.55 5.82
N ALA A 17 -25.74 -20.57 6.30
CA ALA A 17 -25.39 -20.73 7.72
C ALA A 17 -24.23 -19.81 8.19
N THR A 18 -23.37 -19.34 7.28
CA THR A 18 -22.20 -18.51 7.63
C THR A 18 -22.51 -17.02 7.82
N GLU A 19 -23.64 -16.53 7.29
CA GLU A 19 -24.12 -15.17 7.62
C GLU A 19 -24.63 -15.08 9.06
N THR A 20 -25.12 -16.19 9.62
CA THR A 20 -25.67 -16.26 10.97
C THR A 20 -24.67 -16.75 12.02
N ASP A 21 -23.64 -17.51 11.60
CA ASP A 21 -22.61 -18.04 12.49
C ASP A 21 -21.18 -17.66 12.05
N PRO A 22 -20.51 -16.71 12.75
CA PRO A 22 -19.16 -16.26 12.42
C PRO A 22 -18.10 -17.38 12.54
N THR A 23 -18.39 -18.42 13.31
CA THR A 23 -17.47 -19.54 13.57
C THR A 23 -17.33 -20.45 12.35
N LEU A 24 -18.42 -20.67 11.61
CA LEU A 24 -18.43 -21.48 10.38
C LEU A 24 -17.63 -20.83 9.26
N PHE A 25 -17.72 -19.51 9.12
CA PHE A 25 -16.94 -18.79 8.12
C PHE A 25 -15.44 -18.86 8.41
N VAL A 26 -15.05 -18.70 9.68
CA VAL A 26 -13.64 -18.83 10.11
C VAL A 26 -13.12 -20.23 9.80
N ALA A 27 -13.89 -21.28 10.07
CA ALA A 27 -13.51 -22.64 9.72
C ALA A 27 -13.36 -22.84 8.20
N LEU A 28 -14.26 -22.27 7.40
CA LEU A 28 -14.21 -22.35 5.94
C LEU A 28 -13.01 -21.57 5.35
N ALA A 29 -12.74 -20.38 5.88
CA ALA A 29 -11.59 -19.58 5.49
C ALA A 29 -10.27 -20.25 5.90
N LEU A 30 -10.19 -20.86 7.08
CA LEU A 30 -9.03 -21.64 7.50
C LEU A 30 -8.84 -22.90 6.63
N ALA A 31 -9.91 -23.59 6.27
CA ALA A 31 -9.85 -24.74 5.36
C ALA A 31 -9.40 -24.34 3.95
N LEU A 32 -9.87 -23.19 3.45
CA LEU A 32 -9.41 -22.60 2.18
C LEU A 32 -7.92 -22.26 2.25
N LEU A 33 -7.47 -21.60 3.32
CA LEU A 33 -6.06 -21.25 3.50
C LEU A 33 -5.18 -22.50 3.60
N PHE A 34 -5.63 -23.53 4.33
CA PHE A 34 -4.95 -24.81 4.45
C PHE A 34 -4.81 -25.52 3.09
N ASN A 35 -5.90 -25.56 2.31
CA ASN A 35 -5.91 -26.20 1.00
C ASN A 35 -5.08 -25.44 -0.04
N LEU A 36 -5.03 -24.10 0.04
CA LEU A 36 -4.15 -23.28 -0.80
C LEU A 36 -2.66 -23.51 -0.53
N SER A 37 -2.33 -24.03 0.65
CA SER A 37 -0.96 -24.38 1.05
C SER A 37 -0.63 -25.84 0.82
N SER A 38 -1.60 -26.64 0.35
CA SER A 38 -1.40 -28.04 0.07
C SER A 38 -0.51 -28.21 -1.17
N ALA A 39 0.39 -29.20 -1.12
CA ALA A 39 1.16 -29.63 -2.28
C ALA A 39 0.32 -30.44 -3.30
N ASP A 40 -0.91 -30.82 -2.92
CA ASP A 40 -1.83 -31.54 -3.79
C ASP A 40 -2.48 -30.58 -4.81
N PRO A 41 -2.24 -30.76 -6.12
CA PRO A 41 -2.80 -29.89 -7.15
C PRO A 41 -4.32 -29.92 -7.23
N VAL A 42 -4.98 -31.01 -6.81
CA VAL A 42 -6.44 -31.14 -6.82
C VAL A 42 -7.06 -30.27 -5.73
N LEU A 43 -6.51 -30.34 -4.51
CA LEU A 43 -6.94 -29.51 -3.39
C LEU A 43 -6.65 -28.03 -3.65
N LEU A 44 -5.49 -27.72 -4.23
CA LEU A 44 -5.13 -26.35 -4.62
C LEU A 44 -6.12 -25.79 -5.64
N SER A 45 -6.41 -26.53 -6.72
CA SER A 45 -7.34 -26.10 -7.78
C SER A 45 -8.76 -25.90 -7.23
N SER A 46 -9.21 -26.81 -6.36
CA SER A 46 -10.52 -26.69 -5.68
C SER A 46 -10.57 -25.46 -4.79
N ALA A 47 -9.52 -25.20 -3.99
CA ALA A 47 -9.46 -24.04 -3.10
C ALA A 47 -9.40 -22.72 -3.86
N VAL A 48 -8.67 -22.66 -4.97
CA VAL A 48 -8.63 -21.49 -5.87
C VAL A 48 -10.01 -21.22 -6.46
N THR A 49 -10.71 -22.27 -6.93
CA THR A 49 -12.07 -22.14 -7.48
C THR A 49 -13.05 -21.65 -6.41
N LEU A 50 -12.96 -22.21 -5.21
CA LEU A 50 -13.78 -21.81 -4.06
C LEU A 50 -13.51 -20.34 -3.69
N TYR A 51 -12.25 -19.92 -3.63
CA TYR A 51 -11.89 -18.54 -3.37
C TYR A 51 -12.52 -17.58 -4.39
N PHE A 52 -12.42 -17.88 -5.69
CA PHE A 52 -13.03 -17.04 -6.72
C PHE A 52 -14.56 -17.01 -6.65
N SER A 53 -15.20 -18.13 -6.30
CA SER A 53 -16.65 -18.17 -6.06
C SER A 53 -17.03 -17.29 -4.88
N LEU A 54 -16.43 -17.51 -3.70
CA LEU A 54 -16.67 -16.71 -2.50
C LEU A 54 -16.45 -15.22 -2.75
N ARG A 55 -15.44 -14.90 -3.55
CA ARG A 55 -15.13 -13.53 -3.89
C ARG A 55 -16.17 -12.89 -4.80
N SER A 56 -16.73 -13.65 -5.74
CA SER A 56 -17.82 -13.20 -6.61
C SER A 56 -19.11 -13.01 -5.81
N ASP A 57 -19.39 -13.95 -4.91
CA ASP A 57 -20.66 -14.04 -4.19
C ASP A 57 -20.68 -13.11 -2.95
N TYR A 58 -19.52 -12.91 -2.31
CA TYR A 58 -19.36 -12.12 -1.07
C TYR A 58 -18.20 -11.11 -1.16
N PRO A 59 -18.28 -10.12 -2.06
CA PRO A 59 -17.19 -9.18 -2.33
C PRO A 59 -16.81 -8.31 -1.13
N THR A 60 -17.67 -8.20 -0.11
CA THR A 60 -17.49 -7.36 1.08
C THR A 60 -17.07 -8.15 2.30
N PHE A 61 -17.74 -9.28 2.52
CA PHE A 61 -17.59 -10.09 3.71
C PHE A 61 -16.27 -10.87 3.68
N LEU A 62 -15.85 -11.34 2.50
CA LEU A 62 -14.61 -12.09 2.36
C LEU A 62 -13.37 -11.24 2.72
N PRO A 63 -13.14 -10.04 2.17
CA PRO A 63 -12.02 -9.19 2.59
C PRO A 63 -12.05 -8.84 4.08
N LEU A 64 -13.23 -8.55 4.63
CA LEU A 64 -13.38 -8.24 6.04
C LEU A 64 -12.97 -9.43 6.93
N ARG A 65 -13.41 -10.64 6.59
CA ARG A 65 -13.05 -11.83 7.37
C ARG A 65 -11.59 -12.23 7.18
N LEU A 66 -11.04 -12.08 5.98
CA LEU A 66 -9.60 -12.24 5.74
C LEU A 66 -8.79 -11.21 6.54
N SER A 67 -9.27 -9.97 6.69
CA SER A 67 -8.63 -8.97 7.54
C SER A 67 -8.69 -9.33 9.03
N HIS A 68 -9.81 -9.88 9.50
CA HIS A 68 -9.90 -10.41 10.87
C HIS A 68 -8.96 -11.60 11.09
N LEU A 69 -8.80 -12.49 10.11
CA LEU A 69 -7.85 -13.60 10.20
C LEU A 69 -6.41 -13.11 10.16
N LEU A 70 -6.12 -12.08 9.38
CA LEU A 70 -4.83 -11.41 9.36
C LEU A 70 -4.50 -10.81 10.73
N HIS A 71 -5.50 -10.31 11.47
CA HIS A 71 -5.33 -9.78 12.82
C HIS A 71 -5.29 -10.83 13.93
N ALA A 72 -6.32 -11.66 14.01
CA ALA A 72 -6.54 -12.55 15.14
C ALA A 72 -5.77 -13.88 15.04
N SER A 73 -5.21 -14.22 13.86
CA SER A 73 -4.51 -15.50 13.71
C SER A 73 -3.14 -15.47 14.39
N PRO A 74 -2.82 -16.45 15.25
CA PRO A 74 -1.48 -16.57 15.84
C PRO A 74 -0.43 -17.06 14.82
N GLY A 75 -0.85 -17.72 13.73
CA GLY A 75 0.07 -18.29 12.73
C GLY A 75 0.47 -17.30 11.63
N ALA A 76 1.77 -17.00 11.52
CA ALA A 76 2.32 -16.07 10.52
C ALA A 76 1.96 -16.44 9.07
N HIS A 77 1.99 -17.73 8.74
CA HIS A 77 1.62 -18.25 7.42
C HIS A 77 0.14 -17.97 7.05
N ILE A 78 -0.76 -18.09 8.03
CA ILE A 78 -2.20 -17.80 7.85
C ILE A 78 -2.39 -16.29 7.62
N ARG A 79 -1.68 -15.44 8.39
CA ARG A 79 -1.70 -13.98 8.20
C ARG A 79 -1.21 -13.59 6.81
N ARG A 80 -0.09 -14.21 6.37
CA ARG A 80 0.49 -13.99 5.03
C ARG A 80 -0.46 -14.37 3.91
N LEU A 81 -1.04 -15.57 3.95
CA LEU A 81 -1.97 -15.99 2.90
C LEU A 81 -3.26 -15.16 2.92
N SER A 82 -3.77 -14.81 4.09
CA SER A 82 -4.91 -13.89 4.20
C SER A 82 -4.59 -12.54 3.56
N SER A 83 -3.38 -12.02 3.76
CA SER A 83 -2.93 -10.77 3.12
C SER A 83 -2.78 -10.89 1.60
N LEU A 84 -2.24 -12.00 1.12
CA LEU A 84 -2.08 -12.25 -0.31
C LEU A 84 -3.44 -12.40 -0.98
N LEU A 85 -4.39 -13.11 -0.36
CA LEU A 85 -5.74 -13.24 -0.87
C LEU A 85 -6.54 -11.93 -0.81
N CYS A 86 -6.22 -11.02 0.11
CA CYS A 86 -6.71 -9.64 0.05
C CYS A 86 -6.09 -8.87 -1.14
N LEU A 87 -4.82 -9.15 -1.47
CA LEU A 87 -4.06 -8.51 -2.55
C LEU A 87 -4.30 -9.06 -3.95
N VAL A 88 -4.74 -10.32 -4.11
CA VAL A 88 -4.96 -10.96 -5.42
C VAL A 88 -6.07 -10.20 -6.13
N LYS A 89 -5.64 -9.16 -6.85
CA LYS A 89 -6.36 -8.22 -7.69
C LYS A 89 -7.77 -7.97 -7.20
N SER A 90 -7.96 -7.22 -6.11
CA SER A 90 -9.26 -6.76 -5.61
C SER A 90 -10.00 -5.92 -6.67
N GLY A 91 -10.63 -6.57 -7.65
CA GLY A 91 -11.65 -5.98 -8.51
C GLY A 91 -12.98 -5.82 -7.77
N VAL A 92 -12.91 -5.51 -6.46
CA VAL A 92 -14.08 -5.28 -5.63
C VAL A 92 -14.66 -3.94 -6.06
N ILE A 93 -15.87 -3.98 -6.60
CA ILE A 93 -16.61 -2.77 -6.91
C ILE A 93 -17.06 -2.21 -5.54
N PRO A 94 -16.56 -1.04 -5.14
CA PRO A 94 -16.68 -0.54 -3.76
C PRO A 94 -18.09 -0.06 -3.43
N HIS A 95 -18.92 0.15 -4.44
CA HIS A 95 -20.35 0.36 -4.26
C HIS A 95 -21.05 -0.81 -3.54
N GLN A 96 -20.40 -1.98 -3.49
CA GLN A 96 -20.92 -3.13 -2.77
C GLN A 96 -20.52 -3.14 -1.29
N ILE A 97 -19.43 -2.47 -0.89
CA ILE A 97 -18.94 -2.46 0.50
C ILE A 97 -19.81 -1.57 1.39
N SER A 98 -20.35 -2.15 2.46
CA SER A 98 -21.10 -1.39 3.46
C SER A 98 -20.21 -0.43 4.23
N VAL A 99 -20.74 0.72 4.66
CA VAL A 99 -20.00 1.72 5.44
C VAL A 99 -19.44 1.13 6.75
N LEU A 100 -20.17 0.22 7.40
CA LEU A 100 -19.74 -0.43 8.63
C LEU A 100 -18.55 -1.38 8.42
N SER A 101 -18.57 -2.15 7.33
CA SER A 101 -17.44 -3.03 6.97
C SER A 101 -16.19 -2.25 6.59
N LEU A 102 -16.37 -1.03 6.06
CA LEU A 102 -15.28 -0.16 5.71
C LEU A 102 -14.53 0.31 6.96
N ASP A 103 -15.23 0.93 7.91
CA ASP A 103 -14.60 1.46 9.14
C ASP A 103 -13.87 0.38 9.95
N GLN A 104 -14.40 -0.85 9.95
CA GLN A 104 -13.75 -2.01 10.56
C GLN A 104 -12.43 -2.37 9.85
N LEU A 105 -12.44 -2.43 8.51
CA LEU A 105 -11.23 -2.63 7.72
C LEU A 105 -10.20 -1.52 7.99
N LYS A 106 -10.66 -0.28 8.19
CA LYS A 106 -9.77 0.85 8.52
C LYS A 106 -9.10 0.67 9.88
N SER A 107 -9.89 0.34 10.90
CA SER A 107 -9.38 0.12 12.25
C SER A 107 -8.35 -1.01 12.28
N ILE A 108 -8.63 -2.13 11.59
CA ILE A 108 -7.73 -3.28 11.53
C ILE A 108 -6.43 -2.92 10.81
N ALA A 109 -6.51 -2.17 9.70
CA ALA A 109 -5.32 -1.72 8.96
C ALA A 109 -4.43 -0.78 9.81
N ILE A 110 -5.03 0.16 10.55
CA ILE A 110 -4.31 1.06 11.46
C ILE A 110 -3.68 0.28 12.62
N GLN A 111 -4.45 -0.62 13.26
CA GLN A 111 -3.93 -1.45 14.35
C GLN A 111 -2.75 -2.30 13.90
N HIS A 112 -2.82 -2.86 12.69
CA HIS A 112 -1.67 -3.56 12.15
C HIS A 112 -0.48 -2.67 11.95
N LEU A 113 -0.65 -1.49 11.32
CA LEU A 113 0.42 -0.51 11.23
C LEU A 113 1.10 -0.28 12.58
N ASP A 114 0.38 -0.40 13.70
CA ASP A 114 0.90 -0.21 15.05
C ASP A 114 1.73 -1.33 15.67
N GLU A 115 1.73 -2.54 15.11
CA GLU A 115 2.43 -3.71 15.66
C GLU A 115 3.89 -3.82 15.15
N GLU A 116 4.86 -3.90 16.06
CA GLU A 116 6.28 -4.17 15.77
C GLU A 116 6.58 -5.68 15.89
N ASP A 117 6.30 -6.45 14.83
CA ASP A 117 6.60 -7.90 14.80
C ASP A 117 7.55 -8.27 13.61
N ASP A 118 8.46 -9.21 13.86
CA ASP A 118 9.47 -9.74 12.90
C ASP A 118 8.87 -10.33 11.60
N LEU A 119 9.48 -10.34 10.42
CA LEU A 119 10.41 -9.43 9.72
C LEU A 119 10.28 -9.60 8.18
N SER A 120 9.24 -10.26 7.66
CA SER A 120 9.08 -10.44 6.20
C SER A 120 7.64 -10.79 5.79
N ASP A 121 6.97 -11.62 6.57
CA ASP A 121 5.61 -12.08 6.29
C ASP A 121 4.55 -11.04 6.68
N LEU A 122 4.83 -10.22 7.71
CA LEU A 122 3.98 -9.11 8.13
C LEU A 122 4.13 -7.88 7.21
N ALA A 123 5.31 -7.65 6.64
CA ALA A 123 5.52 -6.55 5.69
C ALA A 123 4.57 -6.65 4.48
N MET A 124 4.29 -7.87 4.01
CA MET A 124 3.29 -8.13 2.97
C MET A 124 1.85 -7.90 3.44
N SER A 125 1.53 -8.12 4.73
CA SER A 125 0.22 -7.79 5.30
C SER A 125 0.00 -6.30 5.54
N HIS A 126 1.04 -5.54 5.87
CA HIS A 126 0.97 -4.08 5.91
C HIS A 126 0.91 -3.44 4.52
N LEU A 127 1.66 -3.99 3.57
CA LEU A 127 1.59 -3.58 2.17
C LEU A 127 0.20 -3.91 1.60
N ALA A 128 -0.36 -5.08 1.95
CA ALA A 128 -1.72 -5.48 1.64
C ALA A 128 -2.74 -4.53 2.26
N ALA A 129 -2.62 -4.21 3.55
CA ALA A 129 -3.51 -3.28 4.24
C ALA A 129 -3.45 -1.88 3.61
N SER A 130 -2.24 -1.38 3.31
CA SER A 130 -2.03 -0.09 2.66
C SER A 130 -2.56 -0.04 1.22
N TYR A 131 -2.42 -1.14 0.48
CA TYR A 131 -2.95 -1.29 -0.88
C TYR A 131 -4.48 -1.41 -0.88
N LEU A 132 -5.04 -2.26 -0.01
CA LEU A 132 -6.49 -2.38 0.21
C LEU A 132 -7.08 -1.03 0.54
N PHE A 133 -6.39 -0.26 1.38
CA PHE A 133 -6.83 1.06 1.79
C PHE A 133 -6.88 2.06 0.63
N ALA A 134 -5.77 2.16 -0.12
CA ALA A 134 -5.67 3.07 -1.26
C ALA A 134 -6.70 2.73 -2.34
N GLU A 135 -6.95 1.44 -2.60
CA GLU A 135 -7.91 0.97 -3.59
C GLU A 135 -9.37 1.23 -3.14
N ILE A 136 -9.68 1.01 -1.86
CA ILE A 136 -11.00 1.22 -1.29
C ILE A 136 -11.38 2.71 -1.25
N GLU A 137 -10.42 3.61 -0.98
CA GLU A 137 -10.72 5.04 -0.91
C GLU A 137 -10.73 5.73 -2.28
N TYR A 138 -9.81 5.34 -3.18
CA TYR A 138 -9.77 5.81 -4.58
C TYR A 138 -11.12 5.68 -5.29
N THR A 139 -11.86 4.64 -4.92
CA THR A 139 -13.08 4.23 -5.58
C THR A 139 -14.37 4.72 -4.87
N LEU A 140 -14.25 5.31 -3.67
CA LEU A 140 -15.34 5.90 -2.88
C LEU A 140 -15.41 7.44 -2.99
N THR A 141 -15.00 7.99 -4.12
CA THR A 141 -14.91 9.42 -4.47
C THR A 141 -16.19 10.26 -4.30
N ASP A 142 -17.29 9.69 -3.81
CA ASP A 142 -18.55 10.40 -3.57
C ASP A 142 -18.68 11.00 -2.14
N ARG A 143 -17.77 10.69 -1.21
CA ARG A 143 -17.76 11.27 0.16
C ARG A 143 -16.45 11.96 0.52
N VAL A 144 -16.25 13.13 -0.07
CA VAL A 144 -15.02 13.94 -0.04
C VAL A 144 -14.46 14.24 1.37
N ALA A 145 -15.30 14.38 2.40
CA ALA A 145 -14.84 14.79 3.74
C ALA A 145 -14.19 13.66 4.58
N GLY A 146 -14.72 12.44 4.50
CA GLY A 146 -14.20 11.30 5.27
C GLY A 146 -12.91 10.71 4.70
N ALA A 147 -12.68 10.92 3.40
CA ALA A 147 -11.48 10.54 2.67
C ALA A 147 -10.26 11.40 3.12
N VAL A 148 -10.43 12.72 3.13
CA VAL A 148 -9.34 13.65 3.50
C VAL A 148 -8.82 13.40 4.91
N TYR A 149 -9.71 13.27 5.90
CA TYR A 149 -9.31 13.01 7.30
C TYR A 149 -8.53 11.70 7.46
N PHE A 150 -8.91 10.68 6.69
CA PHE A 150 -8.24 9.39 6.77
C PHE A 150 -6.86 9.42 6.10
N ASN A 151 -6.73 10.06 4.93
CA ASN A 151 -5.43 10.25 4.29
C ASN A 151 -4.48 11.06 5.18
N ASP A 152 -4.98 12.10 5.85
CA ASP A 152 -4.19 12.87 6.82
C ASP A 152 -3.72 11.98 7.98
N LEU A 153 -4.60 11.12 8.52
CA LEU A 153 -4.24 10.19 9.57
C LEU A 153 -3.21 9.15 9.11
N MET A 154 -3.37 8.57 7.92
CA MET A 154 -2.43 7.60 7.36
C MET A 154 -1.07 8.21 7.09
N ILE A 155 -1.04 9.36 6.43
CA ILE A 155 0.21 10.08 6.18
C ILE A 155 0.83 10.45 7.52
N SER A 156 0.06 10.97 8.49
CA SER A 156 0.58 11.28 9.83
C SER A 156 1.18 10.05 10.53
N LEU A 157 0.51 8.90 10.50
CA LEU A 157 1.00 7.64 11.09
C LEU A 157 2.26 7.14 10.38
N CYS A 158 2.24 7.07 9.05
CA CYS A 158 3.41 6.69 8.26
C CYS A 158 4.58 7.66 8.51
N MET A 159 4.31 8.96 8.58
CA MET A 159 5.32 9.99 8.85
C MET A 159 5.80 9.99 10.31
N SER A 160 5.01 9.50 11.27
CA SER A 160 5.46 9.26 12.64
C SER A 160 6.44 8.10 12.71
N ARG A 161 6.10 6.96 12.06
CA ARG A 161 7.00 5.80 11.94
C ARG A 161 8.25 6.07 11.13
N PHE A 162 8.12 6.94 10.14
CA PHE A 162 9.22 7.47 9.36
C PHE A 162 10.29 8.12 10.25
N ILE A 163 9.89 8.78 11.35
CA ILE A 163 10.79 9.53 12.23
C ILE A 163 11.32 8.66 13.38
N VAL A 164 10.49 7.78 13.95
CA VAL A 164 10.80 7.09 15.23
C VAL A 164 10.98 5.58 15.08
N GLY A 165 10.58 4.98 13.96
CA GLY A 165 10.54 3.52 13.79
C GLY A 165 11.89 2.84 13.58
N SER A 166 11.94 1.54 13.88
CA SER A 166 13.06 0.65 13.51
C SER A 166 13.23 0.53 11.98
N GLY A 167 14.37 0.03 11.50
CA GLY A 167 14.67 -0.03 10.07
C GLY A 167 13.56 -0.68 9.22
N ASN A 168 12.96 -1.77 9.70
CA ASN A 168 11.89 -2.45 8.97
C ASN A 168 10.61 -1.63 8.94
N LEU A 169 10.24 -1.00 10.06
CA LEU A 169 9.09 -0.09 10.10
C LEU A 169 9.26 1.10 9.16
N GLN A 170 10.46 1.66 9.07
CA GLN A 170 10.76 2.73 8.13
C GLN A 170 10.58 2.24 6.68
N ALA A 171 11.08 1.05 6.34
CA ALA A 171 10.94 0.48 5.00
C ALA A 171 9.48 0.21 4.63
N GLN A 172 8.68 -0.24 5.61
CA GLN A 172 7.24 -0.42 5.45
C GLN A 172 6.51 0.90 5.27
N ALA A 173 6.78 1.90 6.12
CA ALA A 173 6.18 3.22 6.02
C ALA A 173 6.47 3.86 4.65
N VAL A 174 7.70 3.77 4.17
CA VAL A 174 8.09 4.24 2.83
C VAL A 174 7.36 3.48 1.73
N SER A 175 7.17 2.16 1.85
CA SER A 175 6.43 1.36 0.87
C SER A 175 4.94 1.71 0.83
N ALA A 176 4.32 1.94 2.00
CA ALA A 176 2.94 2.39 2.10
C ALA A 176 2.75 3.78 1.48
N ILE A 177 3.66 4.72 1.78
CA ILE A 177 3.69 6.05 1.16
C ILE A 177 3.84 5.95 -0.36
N LEU A 178 4.74 5.10 -0.86
CA LEU A 178 4.93 4.88 -2.30
C LEU A 178 3.64 4.42 -2.98
N LEU A 179 2.94 3.44 -2.39
CA LEU A 179 1.68 2.93 -2.93
C LEU A 179 0.57 3.97 -2.88
N PHE A 180 0.48 4.72 -1.78
CA PHE A 180 -0.42 5.86 -1.68
C PHE A 180 -0.19 6.84 -2.82
N ILE A 181 1.05 7.30 -3.04
CA ILE A 181 1.35 8.28 -4.09
C ILE A 181 1.03 7.73 -5.49
N LYS A 182 1.28 6.43 -5.74
CA LYS A 182 0.99 5.78 -7.03
C LYS A 182 -0.49 5.74 -7.35
N ASN A 183 -1.32 5.49 -6.34
CA ASN A 183 -2.75 5.22 -6.50
C ASN A 183 -3.62 6.44 -6.15
N CYS A 184 -3.05 7.48 -5.54
CA CYS A 184 -3.78 8.67 -5.12
C CYS A 184 -4.08 9.60 -6.32
N PRO A 185 -5.32 10.08 -6.48
CA PRO A 185 -5.65 11.04 -7.52
C PRO A 185 -4.99 12.40 -7.23
N ALA A 186 -4.59 13.12 -8.27
CA ALA A 186 -3.79 14.35 -8.15
C ALA A 186 -4.41 15.45 -7.26
N GLY A 187 -5.75 15.49 -7.14
CA GLY A 187 -6.45 16.44 -6.28
C GLY A 187 -6.26 16.16 -4.79
N VAL A 188 -6.27 14.88 -4.40
CA VAL A 188 -6.07 14.43 -3.01
C VAL A 188 -4.60 14.44 -2.65
N LEU A 189 -3.71 14.12 -3.59
CA LEU A 189 -2.27 14.08 -3.35
C LEU A 189 -1.67 15.46 -3.08
N LYS A 190 -2.26 16.55 -3.59
CA LYS A 190 -1.68 17.90 -3.61
C LYS A 190 -0.98 18.40 -2.31
N PRO A 191 -1.50 18.16 -1.07
CA PRO A 191 -0.87 18.70 0.13
C PRO A 191 0.38 17.93 0.61
N TYR A 192 0.55 16.66 0.23
CA TYR A 192 1.55 15.77 0.84
C TYR A 192 2.97 15.74 0.21
N PRO A 193 3.16 15.89 -1.12
CA PRO A 193 4.45 15.79 -1.80
C PRO A 193 5.59 16.57 -1.15
N ARG A 194 5.30 17.77 -0.66
CA ARG A 194 6.27 18.65 -0.04
C ARG A 194 6.71 18.11 1.32
N GLU A 195 5.75 17.81 2.19
CA GLU A 195 6.03 17.30 3.53
C GLU A 195 6.78 15.97 3.47
N ILE A 196 6.30 15.03 2.66
CA ILE A 196 6.93 13.72 2.48
C ILE A 196 8.31 13.89 1.84
N GLY A 197 8.40 14.66 0.75
CA GLY A 197 9.62 14.90 0.00
C GLY A 197 10.74 15.45 0.85
N SER A 198 10.45 16.42 1.71
CA SER A 198 11.45 17.10 2.54
C SER A 198 12.16 16.18 3.54
N LYS A 199 11.50 15.11 4.02
CA LYS A 199 12.07 14.21 5.02
C LYS A 199 12.78 12.99 4.41
N LEU A 200 12.47 12.62 3.16
CA LEU A 200 13.05 11.47 2.44
C LEU A 200 14.59 11.50 2.32
N PRO A 201 15.26 12.64 2.10
CA PRO A 201 16.72 12.69 2.06
C PRO A 201 17.38 12.19 3.37
N GLU A 202 16.83 12.49 4.53
CA GLU A 202 17.41 12.05 5.81
C GLU A 202 17.44 10.51 5.95
N LEU A 203 16.40 9.84 5.46
CA LEU A 203 16.35 8.37 5.44
C LEU A 203 17.27 7.78 4.38
N LEU A 204 17.47 8.47 3.26
CA LEU A 204 18.43 8.04 2.24
C LEU A 204 19.86 8.05 2.81
N GLN A 205 20.17 9.02 3.67
CA GLN A 205 21.47 9.13 4.33
C GLN A 205 21.67 8.05 5.41
N LYS A 206 20.68 7.86 6.29
CA LYS A 206 20.81 7.00 7.49
C LYS A 206 20.31 5.56 7.32
N GLY A 207 19.58 5.28 6.24
CA GLY A 207 18.91 4.00 6.04
C GLY A 207 19.84 2.84 5.68
N HIS A 208 19.30 1.63 5.69
CA HIS A 208 19.93 0.44 5.10
C HIS A 208 19.45 0.27 3.65
N SER A 209 20.12 -0.59 2.86
CA SER A 209 19.92 -0.67 1.40
C SER A 209 18.45 -0.80 0.94
N MET A 210 17.66 -1.70 1.53
CA MET A 210 16.23 -1.82 1.16
C MET A 210 15.43 -0.53 1.40
N LEU A 211 15.68 0.16 2.52
CA LEU A 211 15.02 1.44 2.80
C LEU A 211 15.44 2.50 1.78
N LYS A 212 16.73 2.58 1.44
CA LYS A 212 17.26 3.54 0.46
C LYS A 212 16.65 3.36 -0.91
N GLU A 213 16.54 2.13 -1.40
CA GLU A 213 15.88 1.82 -2.66
C GLU A 213 14.40 2.25 -2.64
N GLY A 214 13.69 1.97 -1.54
CA GLY A 214 12.31 2.40 -1.32
C GLY A 214 12.16 3.93 -1.35
N VAL A 215 13.08 4.64 -0.69
CA VAL A 215 13.10 6.11 -0.64
C VAL A 215 13.31 6.70 -2.03
N LEU A 216 14.26 6.18 -2.81
CA LEU A 216 14.53 6.63 -4.18
C LEU A 216 13.34 6.39 -5.11
N LYS A 217 12.67 5.23 -5.00
CA LYS A 217 11.42 4.95 -5.74
C LYS A 217 10.32 5.95 -5.37
N THR A 218 10.20 6.26 -4.08
CA THR A 218 9.20 7.21 -3.56
C THR A 218 9.45 8.63 -4.07
N LEU A 219 10.69 9.12 -3.99
CA LEU A 219 11.06 10.43 -4.52
C LEU A 219 10.74 10.56 -6.02
N ARG A 220 11.06 9.52 -6.80
CA ARG A 220 10.75 9.47 -8.23
C ARG A 220 9.25 9.53 -8.50
N GLU A 221 8.47 8.84 -7.68
CA GLU A 221 7.02 8.80 -7.80
C GLU A 221 6.39 10.14 -7.42
N ILE A 222 6.83 10.78 -6.33
CA ILE A 222 6.39 12.14 -5.97
C ILE A 222 6.68 13.11 -7.11
N PHE A 223 7.90 13.06 -7.65
CA PHE A 223 8.29 13.89 -8.79
C PHE A 223 7.40 13.66 -10.01
N ARG A 224 7.06 12.40 -10.32
CA ARG A 224 6.16 12.03 -11.42
C ARG A 224 4.76 12.62 -11.24
N SER A 225 4.27 12.66 -10.01
CA SER A 225 2.93 13.13 -9.66
C SER A 225 2.85 14.65 -9.42
N CYS A 226 3.98 15.35 -9.31
CA CYS A 226 4.03 16.79 -9.11
C CYS A 226 3.44 17.58 -10.30
N THR A 227 2.55 18.53 -9.99
CA THR A 227 2.15 19.55 -10.96
C THR A 227 3.29 20.53 -11.23
N ARG A 228 3.23 21.26 -12.36
CA ARG A 228 4.25 22.26 -12.70
C ARG A 228 4.40 23.37 -11.65
N GLU A 229 3.33 23.67 -10.92
CA GLU A 229 3.30 24.71 -9.89
C GLU A 229 3.98 24.20 -8.61
N GLY A 230 3.65 22.97 -8.17
CA GLY A 230 4.26 22.35 -6.98
C GLY A 230 5.71 21.87 -7.18
N PHE A 231 6.15 21.62 -8.42
CA PHE A 231 7.49 21.12 -8.69
C PHE A 231 8.61 22.02 -8.14
N LEU A 232 8.48 23.35 -8.23
CA LEU A 232 9.56 24.25 -7.82
C LEU A 232 9.76 24.27 -6.30
N GLU A 233 8.68 24.16 -5.54
CA GLU A 233 8.71 24.05 -4.09
C GLU A 233 9.28 22.69 -3.67
N PHE A 234 8.83 21.61 -4.30
CA PHE A 234 9.42 20.28 -4.08
C PHE A 234 10.93 20.27 -4.40
N TYR A 235 11.33 20.85 -5.53
CA TYR A 235 12.74 20.95 -5.91
C TYR A 235 13.56 21.72 -4.88
N SER A 236 13.06 22.86 -4.37
CA SER A 236 13.80 23.67 -3.40
C SER A 236 14.00 22.95 -2.07
N ASP A 237 13.04 22.12 -1.67
CA ASP A 237 13.07 21.45 -0.38
C ASP A 237 13.89 20.15 -0.42
N VAL A 238 13.88 19.44 -1.56
CA VAL A 238 14.53 18.12 -1.68
C VAL A 238 15.99 18.21 -2.16
N MET A 239 16.28 19.08 -3.13
CA MET A 239 17.61 19.11 -3.75
C MET A 239 18.77 19.37 -2.80
N PRO A 240 18.68 20.29 -1.81
CA PRO A 240 19.79 20.53 -0.88
C PRO A 240 20.19 19.26 -0.12
N GLY A 241 19.20 18.48 0.35
CA GLY A 241 19.46 17.22 1.04
C GLY A 241 20.13 16.19 0.13
N LEU A 242 19.65 16.04 -1.10
CA LEU A 242 20.25 15.11 -2.07
C LEU A 242 21.67 15.50 -2.48
N THR A 243 21.93 16.80 -2.66
CA THR A 243 23.27 17.32 -2.94
C THR A 243 24.22 17.06 -1.78
N SER A 244 23.78 17.28 -0.54
CA SER A 244 24.59 16.96 0.64
C SER A 244 24.95 15.48 0.72
N ILE A 245 24.04 14.58 0.35
CA ILE A 245 24.30 13.13 0.35
C ILE A 245 25.27 12.73 -0.77
N TYR A 246 25.18 13.39 -1.93
CA TYR A 246 26.06 13.14 -3.06
C TYR A 246 27.50 13.64 -2.82
N GLU A 247 27.66 14.79 -2.15
CA GLU A 247 28.97 15.39 -1.88
C GLU A 247 29.71 14.73 -0.71
N ASP A 248 29.01 13.99 0.15
CA ASP A 248 29.57 13.34 1.32
C ASP A 248 30.04 11.90 0.99
N GLU A 249 31.28 11.79 0.53
CA GLU A 249 31.90 10.52 0.12
C GLU A 249 32.04 9.49 1.27
N GLU A 250 32.18 9.94 2.53
CA GLU A 250 32.36 9.05 3.70
C GLU A 250 31.04 8.63 4.36
N SER A 251 29.94 9.40 4.20
CA SER A 251 28.63 9.04 4.77
C SER A 251 27.71 8.26 3.83
N SER A 252 28.04 8.22 2.53
CA SER A 252 27.23 7.52 1.55
C SER A 252 27.46 6.01 1.66
N SER A 253 26.77 5.35 2.60
CA SER A 253 26.59 3.90 2.63
C SER A 253 25.72 3.39 1.45
N LEU A 254 25.72 4.12 0.33
CA LEU A 254 24.95 3.83 -0.88
C LEU A 254 25.69 2.75 -1.67
N THR A 255 24.96 1.78 -2.19
CA THR A 255 25.51 0.88 -3.20
C THR A 255 25.74 1.64 -4.52
N SER A 256 26.55 1.09 -5.43
CA SER A 256 26.76 1.69 -6.75
C SER A 256 25.44 1.96 -7.49
N GLU A 257 24.48 1.03 -7.38
CA GLU A 257 23.17 1.15 -8.03
C GLU A 257 22.29 2.24 -7.40
N GLU A 258 22.33 2.38 -6.07
CA GLU A 258 21.62 3.42 -5.33
C GLU A 258 22.19 4.81 -5.66
N HIS A 259 23.52 4.90 -5.75
CA HIS A 259 24.22 6.12 -6.15
C HIS A 259 23.87 6.53 -7.59
N ASP A 260 23.91 5.60 -8.55
CA ASP A 260 23.50 5.87 -9.94
C ASP A 260 22.04 6.32 -10.02
N SER A 261 21.16 5.67 -9.25
CA SER A 261 19.74 6.02 -9.17
C SER A 261 19.51 7.44 -8.61
N LEU A 262 20.28 7.84 -7.60
CA LEU A 262 20.26 9.17 -7.01
C LEU A 262 20.73 10.23 -8.02
N VAL A 263 21.88 10.01 -8.65
CA VAL A 263 22.46 10.92 -9.64
C VAL A 263 21.49 11.13 -10.81
N MET A 264 20.93 10.04 -11.35
CA MET A 264 19.95 10.12 -12.43
C MET A 264 18.71 10.92 -12.02
N PHE A 265 18.23 10.75 -10.80
CA PHE A 265 17.10 11.52 -10.28
C PHE A 265 17.42 13.02 -10.17
N MET A 266 18.58 13.37 -9.61
CA MET A 266 19.04 14.77 -9.50
C MET A 266 19.21 15.45 -10.86
N ILE A 267 19.75 14.73 -11.85
CA ILE A 267 19.89 15.23 -13.23
C ILE A 267 18.51 15.51 -13.82
N VAL A 268 17.56 14.57 -13.73
CA VAL A 268 16.21 14.72 -14.27
C VAL A 268 15.49 15.93 -13.66
N MET A 269 15.56 16.09 -12.34
CA MET A 269 14.98 17.25 -11.66
C MET A 269 15.61 18.57 -12.14
N SER A 270 16.93 18.61 -12.29
CA SER A 270 17.64 19.81 -12.74
C SER A 270 17.29 20.18 -14.19
N ILE A 271 17.10 19.19 -15.06
CA ILE A 271 16.62 19.38 -16.43
C ILE A 271 15.21 19.98 -16.44
N GLU A 272 14.28 19.45 -15.63
CA GLU A 272 12.91 19.98 -15.57
C GLU A 272 12.85 21.42 -15.02
N ARG A 273 13.68 21.74 -14.02
CA ARG A 273 13.83 23.12 -13.54
C ARG A 273 14.28 24.06 -14.65
N GLU A 274 15.27 23.65 -15.45
CA GLU A 274 15.76 24.46 -16.56
C GLU A 274 14.70 24.62 -17.67
N LYS A 275 13.95 23.56 -17.99
CA LYS A 275 12.82 23.64 -18.93
C LYS A 275 11.76 24.64 -18.47
N LEU A 276 11.40 24.65 -17.19
CA LEU A 276 10.46 25.62 -16.61
C LEU A 276 11.03 27.04 -16.69
N ARG A 277 12.31 27.25 -16.38
CA ARG A 277 12.98 28.55 -16.51
C ARG A 277 12.91 29.09 -17.95
N ARG A 278 13.20 28.23 -18.94
CA ARG A 278 13.12 28.59 -20.37
C ARG A 278 11.69 28.94 -20.79
N ARG A 279 10.68 28.19 -20.33
CA ARG A 279 9.26 28.49 -20.60
C ARG A 279 8.82 29.83 -20.02
N ARG A 280 9.22 30.15 -18.79
CA ARG A 280 8.94 31.46 -18.15
C ARG A 280 9.55 32.62 -18.94
N ARG A 281 10.81 32.48 -19.40
CA ARG A 281 11.46 33.49 -20.27
C ARG A 281 10.72 33.70 -21.59
N ARG A 282 10.28 32.62 -22.24
CA ARG A 282 9.50 32.71 -23.50
C ARG A 282 8.16 33.40 -23.30
N ARG A 283 7.44 33.11 -22.20
CA ARG A 283 6.17 33.79 -21.88
C ARG A 283 6.36 35.29 -21.65
N ARG A 284 7.38 35.69 -20.88
CA ARG A 284 7.69 37.12 -20.66
C ARG A 284 7.98 37.87 -21.96
N ARG A 285 8.72 37.26 -22.89
CA ARG A 285 9.01 37.87 -24.20
C ARG A 285 7.77 38.05 -25.09
N ARG A 286 6.73 37.23 -24.92
CA ARG A 286 5.46 37.36 -25.67
C ARG A 286 4.48 38.38 -25.08
N ILE A 287 4.69 38.82 -23.84
CA ILE A 287 3.84 39.82 -23.19
C ILE A 287 4.38 41.24 -23.46
N ILE A 288 5.66 41.35 -23.84
CA ILE A 288 6.36 42.60 -24.13
C ILE A 288 6.31 42.95 -25.64
N LEU A 289 5.88 42.01 -26.48
CA LEU A 289 5.61 42.18 -27.90
C LEU A 289 4.09 42.26 -28.12
#